data_AF-A0A953JTE8-F1
#
_entry.id   AF-A0A953JTE8-F1
#
_cell.length_a   1.000
_cell.length_b   1.000
_cell.length_c   1.000
_cell.angle_alpha   90.00
_cell.angle_beta   90.00
_cell.angle_gamma   90.00
#
_symmetry.space_group_name_H-M   'P 1'
#
loop_
_entity.id
_entity.type
_entity.pdbx_description
1 polymer ?
#
loop_
_entity_poly.entity_id
_entity_poly.type
_entity_poly.pdbx_seq_one_letter_code
_entity_poly.pdbx_strand_id
1 'polypeptide(L)'
;DAVRDWVCWSAPVRARDGRSLGVIDLSGRWDRASPLAEVTVAAVARLVEDHLPVDDATVDSGLRLRLLGTPTVTLDGRTLAVGPRQVELLAALALEGPSTLDELQYLVYGDRPISPATIKAELSHLRSLLGGRIGSRPYRLTLPVEVDALSLRSELRSGRLERVVDLYRGSLLVGSDAPFADDHRHVIDVALRESLVDHGTAAQLLAFAEVHPYDEEVLERAVAVAAVGSPEHHEAVARLSLARRG
;
A
#
# COMPACT_ATOMS: atom_id res chain seq x y z
N ASP A 1 -0.54 50.29 -28.41
CA ASP A 1 -0.16 50.40 -26.98
C ASP A 1 -1.16 49.70 -26.06
N ALA A 2 -1.04 48.38 -25.83
CA ALA A 2 -2.05 47.64 -25.05
C ALA A 2 -1.54 46.58 -24.05
N VAL A 3 -0.25 46.53 -23.71
CA VAL A 3 0.29 45.52 -22.75
C VAL A 3 1.09 46.15 -21.60
N ARG A 4 1.21 47.48 -21.53
CA ARG A 4 2.08 48.16 -20.52
C ARG A 4 1.52 48.21 -19.09
N ASP A 5 0.34 47.64 -18.85
CA ASP A 5 -0.42 47.80 -17.60
C ASP A 5 -0.65 46.48 -16.83
N TRP A 6 -0.02 45.37 -17.21
CA TRP A 6 -0.23 44.06 -16.58
C TRP A 6 1.00 43.56 -15.80
N VAL A 7 0.73 42.84 -14.72
CA VAL A 7 1.71 42.13 -13.89
C VAL A 7 1.20 40.71 -13.63
N CYS A 8 2.14 39.79 -13.50
CA CYS A 8 1.89 38.38 -13.28
C CYS A 8 2.77 37.90 -12.12
N TRP A 9 2.21 37.07 -11.25
CA TRP A 9 2.92 36.33 -10.22
C TRP A 9 2.66 34.84 -10.43
N SER A 10 3.72 34.04 -10.37
CA SER A 10 3.62 32.62 -10.63
C SER A 10 4.41 31.81 -9.61
N ALA A 11 3.91 30.62 -9.29
CA ALA A 11 4.60 29.65 -8.46
C ALA A 11 4.42 28.25 -9.05
N PRO A 12 5.49 27.43 -9.11
CA PRO A 12 5.38 26.06 -9.58
C PRO A 12 4.63 25.20 -8.57
N VAL A 13 3.85 24.26 -9.09
CA VAL A 13 3.26 23.15 -8.34
C VAL A 13 4.16 21.93 -8.55
N ARG A 14 4.63 21.33 -7.47
CA ARG A 14 5.54 20.18 -7.49
C ARG A 14 4.88 18.91 -6.94
N ALA A 15 5.23 17.78 -7.52
CA ALA A 15 4.99 16.49 -6.90
C ALA A 15 5.89 16.30 -5.65
N ARG A 16 5.57 15.30 -4.82
CA ARG A 16 6.38 14.95 -3.63
C ARG A 16 7.84 14.59 -3.98
N ASP A 17 8.09 14.12 -5.20
CA ASP A 17 9.43 13.79 -5.73
C ASP A 17 10.21 15.03 -6.22
N GLY A 18 9.62 16.23 -6.13
CA GLY A 18 10.21 17.49 -6.56
C GLY A 18 10.02 17.81 -8.05
N ARG A 19 9.39 16.92 -8.83
CA ARG A 19 9.08 17.16 -10.25
C ARG A 19 8.02 18.26 -10.39
N SER A 20 8.24 19.21 -11.30
CA SER A 20 7.25 20.25 -11.62
C SER A 20 6.08 19.65 -12.38
N LEU A 21 4.86 19.80 -11.85
CA LEU A 21 3.61 19.34 -12.44
C LEU A 21 2.91 20.44 -13.26
N GLY A 22 3.10 21.69 -12.85
CA GLY A 22 2.48 22.84 -13.48
C GLY A 22 2.87 24.13 -12.77
N VAL A 23 2.18 25.22 -13.10
CA VAL A 23 2.40 26.54 -12.52
C VAL A 23 1.03 27.14 -12.20
N ILE A 24 0.89 27.71 -11.01
CA ILE A 24 -0.23 28.60 -10.68
C ILE A 24 0.18 30.01 -11.09
N ASP A 25 -0.67 30.65 -11.86
CA ASP A 25 -0.51 32.01 -12.34
C ASP A 25 -1.63 32.90 -11.79
N LEU A 26 -1.26 34.07 -11.27
CA LEU A 26 -2.18 35.15 -10.99
C LEU A 26 -1.76 36.37 -11.79
N SER A 27 -2.64 36.82 -12.67
CA SER A 27 -2.44 38.01 -13.51
C SER A 27 -3.35 39.15 -13.06
N GLY A 28 -2.82 40.36 -13.01
CA GLY A 28 -3.55 41.56 -12.59
C GLY A 28 -3.00 42.83 -13.22
N ARG A 29 -3.66 43.96 -12.98
CA ARG A 29 -3.16 45.26 -13.45
C ARG A 29 -2.05 45.80 -12.55
N TRP A 30 -1.07 46.49 -13.13
CA TRP A 30 0.09 47.06 -12.45
C TRP A 30 -0.30 48.05 -11.34
N ASP A 31 -1.37 48.83 -11.54
CA ASP A 31 -1.91 49.77 -10.54
C ASP A 31 -2.52 49.07 -9.30
N ARG A 32 -2.69 47.75 -9.36
CA ARG A 32 -3.14 46.89 -8.25
C ARG A 32 -2.05 45.90 -7.81
N ALA A 33 -0.81 46.12 -8.21
CA ALA A 33 0.31 45.26 -7.83
C ALA A 33 0.49 45.25 -6.30
N SER A 34 0.63 44.05 -5.73
CA SER A 34 0.81 43.87 -4.30
C SER A 34 1.90 42.82 -4.03
N PRO A 35 2.85 43.07 -3.12
CA PRO A 35 3.81 42.06 -2.67
C PRO A 35 3.15 40.80 -2.09
N LEU A 36 1.90 40.93 -1.62
CA LEU A 36 1.13 39.78 -1.13
C LEU A 36 0.72 38.82 -2.24
N ALA A 37 0.67 39.26 -3.50
CA ALA A 37 0.25 38.41 -4.61
C ALA A 37 1.26 37.27 -4.85
N GLU A 38 2.56 37.53 -4.74
CA GLU A 38 3.60 36.50 -4.85
C GLU A 38 3.49 35.47 -3.72
N VAL A 39 3.33 35.93 -2.47
CA VAL A 39 3.14 35.05 -1.30
C VAL A 39 1.86 34.24 -1.43
N THR A 40 0.78 34.85 -1.95
CA THR A 40 -0.51 34.20 -2.16
C THR A 40 -0.40 33.10 -3.20
N VAL A 41 0.21 33.38 -4.35
CA VAL A 41 0.39 32.37 -5.41
C VAL A 41 1.27 31.22 -4.93
N ALA A 42 2.33 31.51 -4.15
CA ALA A 42 3.15 30.47 -3.53
C ALA A 42 2.38 29.65 -2.47
N ALA A 43 1.53 30.29 -1.66
CA ALA A 43 0.72 29.60 -0.65
C ALA A 43 -0.37 28.73 -1.29
N VAL A 44 -1.03 29.21 -2.34
CA VAL A 44 -2.01 28.43 -3.11
C VAL A 44 -1.31 27.26 -3.81
N ALA A 45 -0.12 27.46 -4.38
CA ALA A 45 0.65 26.37 -4.97
C ALA A 45 0.95 25.28 -3.93
N ARG A 46 1.42 25.63 -2.74
CA ARG A 46 1.64 24.68 -1.64
C ARG A 46 0.36 23.99 -1.16
N LEU A 47 -0.75 24.72 -1.07
CA LEU A 47 -2.03 24.14 -0.69
C LEU A 47 -2.50 23.10 -1.73
N VAL A 48 -2.31 23.41 -3.02
CA VAL A 48 -2.54 22.44 -4.10
C VAL A 48 -1.60 21.25 -3.94
N GLU A 49 -0.30 21.47 -3.72
CA GLU A 49 0.68 20.40 -3.47
C GLU A 49 0.27 19.47 -2.30
N ASP A 50 -0.30 20.02 -1.22
CA ASP A 50 -0.80 19.27 -0.06
C ASP A 50 -2.06 18.45 -0.36
N HIS A 51 -2.87 18.89 -1.32
CA HIS A 51 -4.15 18.26 -1.72
C HIS A 51 -4.05 17.50 -3.03
N LEU A 52 -2.87 17.47 -3.66
CA LEU A 52 -2.64 16.60 -4.80
C LEU A 52 -2.95 15.18 -4.35
N PRO A 53 -3.76 14.43 -5.11
CA PRO A 53 -3.90 13.00 -4.86
C PRO A 53 -2.50 12.40 -4.84
N VAL A 54 -2.31 11.36 -4.03
CA VAL A 54 -1.16 10.47 -4.20
C VAL A 54 -1.37 9.86 -5.58
N ASP A 55 -0.83 10.52 -6.60
CA ASP A 55 -1.06 10.14 -7.98
C ASP A 55 -0.32 8.82 -8.17
N ASP A 56 -1.10 7.73 -8.14
CA ASP A 56 -0.75 6.36 -8.51
C ASP A 56 -0.45 6.26 -10.04
N ALA A 57 -0.31 7.42 -10.69
CA ALA A 57 0.02 7.63 -12.09
C ALA A 57 1.36 8.37 -12.24
N THR A 58 2.37 7.99 -11.44
CA THR A 58 3.71 7.92 -12.04
C THR A 58 3.62 6.95 -13.21
N VAL A 59 4.25 7.25 -14.34
CA VAL A 59 4.51 6.28 -15.42
C VAL A 59 4.71 4.91 -14.78
N ASP A 60 3.77 3.98 -14.99
CA ASP A 60 3.69 2.70 -14.28
C ASP A 60 5.00 1.96 -14.59
N SER A 61 6.01 2.17 -13.76
CA SER A 61 7.39 1.84 -14.03
C SER A 61 7.98 1.28 -12.75
N GLY A 62 8.47 0.04 -12.85
CA GLY A 62 8.82 -0.76 -11.69
C GLY A 62 7.87 -1.94 -11.49
N LEU A 63 8.01 -2.56 -10.32
CA LEU A 63 7.31 -3.76 -9.91
C LEU A 63 6.25 -3.39 -8.86
N ARG A 64 5.00 -3.73 -9.12
CA ARG A 64 3.91 -3.61 -8.15
C ARG A 64 3.50 -4.99 -7.67
N LEU A 65 3.55 -5.18 -6.36
CA LEU A 65 3.13 -6.39 -5.66
C LEU A 65 1.87 -6.07 -4.85
N ARG A 66 0.75 -6.67 -5.24
CA ARG A 66 -0.43 -6.73 -4.37
C ARG A 66 -0.42 -8.09 -3.69
N LEU A 67 -0.26 -8.09 -2.38
CA LEU A 67 -0.06 -9.29 -1.57
C LEU A 67 -1.19 -9.49 -0.55
N LEU A 68 -2.01 -8.46 -0.28
CA LEU A 68 -3.16 -8.53 0.63
C LEU A 68 -4.39 -9.03 -0.13
N GLY A 69 -4.86 -10.24 0.20
CA GLY A 69 -5.89 -10.94 -0.56
C GLY A 69 -5.31 -11.75 -1.72
N THR A 70 -5.93 -11.70 -2.91
CA THR A 70 -5.45 -12.45 -4.08
C THR A 70 -4.17 -11.81 -4.64
N PRO A 71 -3.04 -12.54 -4.67
CA PRO A 71 -1.78 -11.94 -5.06
C PRO A 71 -1.74 -11.60 -6.55
N THR A 72 -1.25 -10.41 -6.88
CA THR A 72 -1.00 -10.00 -8.27
C THR A 72 0.37 -9.33 -8.38
N VAL A 73 1.07 -9.62 -9.48
CA VAL A 73 2.40 -9.06 -9.78
C VAL A 73 2.31 -8.33 -11.10
N THR A 74 2.62 -7.04 -11.08
CA THR A 74 2.57 -6.18 -12.27
C THR A 74 3.95 -5.55 -12.48
N LEU A 75 4.44 -5.58 -13.71
CA LEU A 75 5.69 -4.94 -14.10
C LEU A 75 5.41 -3.95 -15.21
N ASP A 76 5.76 -2.70 -14.97
CA ASP A 76 5.56 -1.60 -15.91
C ASP A 76 4.11 -1.56 -16.47
N GLY A 77 3.13 -1.73 -15.58
CA GLY A 77 1.69 -1.83 -15.90
C GLY A 77 1.20 -3.13 -16.54
N ARG A 78 2.07 -4.13 -16.71
CA ARG A 78 1.70 -5.45 -17.27
C ARG A 78 1.66 -6.53 -16.20
N THR A 79 0.53 -7.22 -16.07
CA THR A 79 0.42 -8.38 -15.17
C THR A 79 1.36 -9.50 -15.63
N LEU A 80 2.18 -10.01 -14.72
CA LEU A 80 3.06 -11.15 -14.95
C LEU A 80 2.37 -12.45 -14.52
N ALA A 81 2.47 -13.47 -15.37
CA ALA A 81 2.09 -14.82 -15.00
C ALA A 81 3.22 -15.46 -14.19
N VAL A 82 3.12 -15.40 -12.86
CA VAL A 82 4.08 -15.98 -11.92
C VAL A 82 3.41 -17.03 -11.04
N GLY A 83 4.14 -18.10 -10.74
CA GLY A 83 3.66 -19.15 -9.82
C GLY A 83 3.70 -18.70 -8.35
N PRO A 84 3.01 -19.39 -7.43
CA PRO A 84 2.98 -19.03 -6.01
C PRO A 84 4.37 -18.86 -5.39
N ARG A 85 5.30 -19.79 -5.71
CA ARG A 85 6.67 -19.74 -5.20
C ARG A 85 7.45 -18.51 -5.70
N GLN A 86 7.17 -18.07 -6.91
CA GLN A 86 7.80 -16.90 -7.51
C GLN A 86 7.26 -15.61 -6.87
N VAL A 87 5.96 -15.57 -6.57
CA VAL A 87 5.36 -14.48 -5.78
C VAL A 87 6.03 -14.40 -4.41
N GLU A 88 6.20 -15.52 -3.72
CA GLU A 88 6.87 -15.57 -2.42
C GLU A 88 8.32 -15.07 -2.49
N LEU A 89 9.10 -15.47 -3.50
CA LEU A 89 10.48 -14.99 -3.68
C LEU A 89 10.54 -13.48 -3.96
N LEU A 90 9.62 -12.94 -4.77
CA LEU A 90 9.52 -11.50 -5.02
C LEU A 90 9.10 -10.75 -3.75
N ALA A 91 8.13 -11.27 -3.01
CA ALA A 91 7.67 -10.69 -1.76
C ALA A 91 8.76 -10.70 -0.69
N ALA A 92 9.50 -11.80 -0.53
CA ALA A 92 10.63 -11.89 0.39
C ALA A 92 11.68 -10.82 0.07
N LEU A 93 12.09 -10.69 -1.19
CA LEU A 93 13.05 -9.65 -1.61
C LEU A 93 12.53 -8.22 -1.41
N ALA A 94 11.22 -8.00 -1.52
CA ALA A 94 10.61 -6.69 -1.37
C ALA A 94 10.37 -6.29 0.09
N LEU A 95 10.05 -7.26 0.96
CA LEU A 95 9.72 -7.03 2.37
C LEU A 95 10.95 -7.12 3.30
N GLU A 96 11.87 -8.05 3.02
CA GLU A 96 13.10 -8.26 3.81
C GLU A 96 14.30 -7.52 3.24
N GLY A 97 14.27 -7.20 1.94
CA GLY A 97 15.34 -6.52 1.24
C GLY A 97 16.37 -7.47 0.60
N PRO A 98 17.61 -7.00 0.36
CA PRO A 98 18.65 -7.81 -0.28
C PRO A 98 19.02 -9.05 0.55
N SER A 99 19.04 -10.21 -0.08
CA SER A 99 19.28 -11.49 0.61
C SER A 99 20.28 -12.38 -0.13
N THR A 100 21.06 -13.14 0.63
CA THR A 100 21.85 -14.26 0.12
C THR A 100 20.95 -15.42 -0.31
N LEU A 101 21.52 -16.45 -0.94
CA LEU A 101 20.73 -17.62 -1.33
C LEU A 101 20.20 -18.38 -0.11
N ASP A 102 21.01 -18.51 0.94
CA ASP A 102 20.67 -19.27 2.14
C ASP A 102 19.62 -18.52 2.97
N GLU A 103 19.72 -17.19 3.05
CA GLU A 103 18.67 -16.36 3.65
C GLU A 103 17.34 -16.47 2.90
N LEU A 104 17.34 -16.37 1.56
CA LEU A 104 16.12 -16.56 0.77
C LEU A 104 15.53 -17.96 0.95
N GLN A 105 16.37 -18.99 1.05
CA GLN A 105 15.92 -20.34 1.32
C GLN A 105 15.20 -20.39 2.67
N TYR A 106 15.81 -19.85 3.72
CA TYR A 106 15.24 -19.85 5.05
C TYR A 106 13.92 -19.07 5.09
N LEU A 107 13.90 -17.85 4.53
CA LEU A 107 12.69 -17.02 4.49
C LEU A 107 11.52 -17.75 3.83
N VAL A 108 11.75 -18.40 2.69
CA VAL A 108 10.69 -18.95 1.83
C VAL A 108 10.33 -20.41 2.18
N TYR A 109 11.30 -21.20 2.65
CA TYR A 109 11.12 -22.63 2.90
C TYR A 109 11.35 -23.04 4.36
N GLY A 110 11.97 -22.21 5.19
CA GLY A 110 12.38 -22.54 6.55
C GLY A 110 13.45 -23.64 6.55
N ASP A 111 13.31 -24.58 7.48
CA ASP A 111 14.23 -25.73 7.63
C ASP A 111 14.01 -26.84 6.60
N ARG A 112 13.09 -26.65 5.63
CA ARG A 112 12.82 -27.66 4.60
C ARG A 112 14.07 -27.85 3.74
N PRO A 113 14.51 -29.11 3.50
CA PRO A 113 15.69 -29.37 2.69
C PRO A 113 15.37 -29.15 1.21
N ILE A 114 15.73 -27.98 0.69
CA ILE A 114 15.57 -27.61 -0.72
C ILE A 114 16.94 -27.52 -1.38
N SER A 115 17.05 -28.08 -2.59
CA SER A 115 18.29 -27.94 -3.36
C SER A 115 18.53 -26.48 -3.74
N PRO A 116 19.75 -25.94 -3.53
CA PRO A 116 20.11 -24.60 -3.97
C PRO A 116 19.90 -24.38 -5.48
N ALA A 117 19.93 -25.45 -6.28
CA ALA A 117 19.67 -25.39 -7.71
C ALA A 117 18.22 -25.00 -8.03
N THR A 118 17.25 -25.48 -7.25
CA THR A 118 15.82 -25.18 -7.42
C THR A 118 15.55 -23.69 -7.23
N ILE A 119 16.09 -23.11 -6.15
CA ILE A 119 15.91 -21.68 -5.84
C ILE A 119 16.60 -20.83 -6.91
N LYS A 120 17.81 -21.21 -7.36
CA LYS A 120 18.51 -20.53 -8.45
C LYS A 120 17.72 -20.58 -9.77
N ALA A 121 17.04 -21.70 -10.06
CA ALA A 121 16.21 -21.82 -11.26
C ALA A 121 15.03 -20.85 -11.21
N GLU A 122 14.30 -20.79 -10.09
CA GLU A 122 13.20 -19.84 -9.88
C GLU A 122 13.67 -18.38 -9.98
N LEU A 123 14.79 -18.04 -9.32
CA LEU A 123 15.39 -16.71 -9.40
C LEU A 123 15.87 -16.36 -10.81
N SER A 124 16.35 -17.34 -11.57
CA SER A 124 16.72 -17.13 -12.98
C SER A 124 15.50 -16.87 -13.85
N HIS A 125 14.41 -17.60 -13.63
CA HIS A 125 13.16 -17.39 -14.36
C HIS A 125 12.56 -16.01 -14.03
N LEU A 126 12.47 -15.65 -12.76
CA LEU A 126 12.06 -14.31 -12.31
C LEU A 126 12.95 -13.22 -12.90
N ARG A 127 14.27 -13.41 -12.92
CA ARG A 127 15.20 -12.45 -13.54
C ARG A 127 14.89 -12.25 -15.01
N SER A 128 14.56 -13.31 -15.74
CA SER A 128 14.15 -13.21 -17.15
C SER A 128 12.85 -12.41 -17.30
N LEU A 129 11.83 -12.74 -16.51
CA LEU A 129 10.53 -12.04 -16.52
C LEU A 129 10.65 -10.55 -16.18
N LEU A 130 11.55 -10.19 -15.27
CA LEU A 130 11.81 -8.81 -14.88
C LEU A 130 12.82 -8.09 -15.80
N GLY A 131 13.24 -8.69 -16.91
CA GLY A 131 14.18 -8.06 -17.86
C GLY A 131 15.57 -7.84 -17.28
N GLY A 132 16.05 -8.77 -16.46
CA GLY A 132 17.37 -8.70 -15.82
C GLY A 132 17.42 -7.93 -14.50
N ARG A 133 16.30 -7.34 -14.05
CA ARG A 133 16.24 -6.42 -12.90
C ARG A 133 16.28 -7.09 -11.51
N ILE A 134 16.88 -8.29 -11.43
CA ILE A 134 17.25 -8.95 -10.17
C ILE A 134 18.78 -9.00 -10.09
N GLY A 135 19.35 -8.20 -9.20
CA GLY A 135 20.78 -8.23 -8.89
C GLY A 135 21.20 -9.60 -8.37
N SER A 136 22.50 -9.90 -8.42
CA SER A 136 23.06 -11.10 -7.79
C SER A 136 24.07 -10.69 -6.71
N ARG A 137 24.20 -11.54 -5.68
CA ARG A 137 25.20 -11.45 -4.59
C ARG A 137 25.25 -10.08 -3.88
N PRO A 138 24.29 -9.74 -3.00
CA PRO A 138 23.06 -10.48 -2.69
C PRO A 138 21.98 -10.29 -3.78
N TYR A 139 21.01 -11.20 -3.81
CA TYR A 139 19.82 -11.05 -4.64
C TYR A 139 19.03 -9.83 -4.16
N ARG A 140 18.64 -8.97 -5.09
CA ARG A 140 17.89 -7.75 -4.80
C ARG A 140 17.10 -7.30 -6.02
N LEU A 141 15.95 -6.69 -5.79
CA LEU A 141 15.19 -6.00 -6.82
C LEU A 141 15.92 -4.69 -7.17
N THR A 142 16.21 -4.47 -8.46
CA THR A 142 17.02 -3.32 -8.95
C THR A 142 16.19 -2.30 -9.71
N LEU A 143 14.91 -2.22 -9.36
CA LEU A 143 13.89 -1.37 -9.94
C LEU A 143 13.02 -0.82 -8.79
N PRO A 144 12.26 0.27 -9.01
CA PRO A 144 11.26 0.70 -8.04
C PRO A 144 10.28 -0.43 -7.74
N VAL A 145 9.96 -0.62 -6.46
CA VAL A 145 9.04 -1.66 -6.01
C VAL A 145 7.98 -1.03 -5.12
N GLU A 146 6.72 -1.26 -5.46
CA GLU A 146 5.58 -0.92 -4.63
C GLU A 146 4.95 -2.19 -4.07
N VAL A 147 4.65 -2.17 -2.77
CA VAL A 147 4.02 -3.28 -2.07
C VAL A 147 2.87 -2.73 -1.24
N ASP A 148 1.67 -3.26 -1.46
CA ASP A 148 0.47 -2.86 -0.71
C ASP A 148 0.62 -3.09 0.81
N ALA A 149 1.25 -4.19 1.22
CA ALA A 149 1.54 -4.50 2.62
C ALA A 149 2.42 -3.43 3.31
N LEU A 150 3.41 -2.87 2.61
CA LEU A 150 4.24 -1.79 3.14
C LEU A 150 3.45 -0.47 3.25
N SER A 151 2.59 -0.22 2.27
CA SER A 151 1.69 0.94 2.27
C SER A 151 0.72 0.86 3.45
N LEU A 152 0.09 -0.29 3.65
CA LEU A 152 -0.81 -0.58 4.77
C LEU A 152 -0.11 -0.35 6.12
N ARG A 153 1.11 -0.88 6.31
CA ARG A 153 1.90 -0.66 7.54
C ARG A 153 2.24 0.81 7.77
N SER A 154 2.44 1.59 6.72
CA SER A 154 2.66 3.03 6.83
C SER A 154 1.40 3.78 7.28
N GLU A 155 0.25 3.42 6.72
CA GLU A 155 -1.04 4.01 7.08
C GLU A 155 -1.46 3.63 8.51
N LEU A 156 -1.24 2.37 8.93
CA LEU A 156 -1.45 1.91 10.31
C LEU A 156 -0.62 2.72 11.31
N ARG A 157 0.68 2.88 11.06
CA ARG A 157 1.56 3.70 11.93
C ARG A 157 1.14 5.17 11.99
N SER A 158 0.44 5.65 10.96
CA SER A 158 -0.07 7.02 10.89
C SER A 158 -1.49 7.17 11.46
N GLY A 159 -2.11 6.07 11.95
CA GLY A 159 -3.47 6.06 12.48
C GLY A 159 -4.57 6.31 11.44
N ARG A 160 -4.28 6.13 10.14
CA ARG A 160 -5.23 6.46 9.06
C ARG A 160 -6.09 5.26 8.68
N LEU A 161 -6.96 4.85 9.60
CA LEU A 161 -7.74 3.61 9.50
C LEU A 161 -8.64 3.51 8.26
N GLU A 162 -9.18 4.62 7.75
CA GLU A 162 -9.96 4.61 6.51
C GLU A 162 -9.14 4.05 5.34
N ARG A 163 -7.92 4.57 5.15
CA ARG A 163 -7.01 4.10 4.08
C ARG A 163 -6.52 2.67 4.32
N VAL A 164 -6.35 2.29 5.58
CA VAL A 164 -5.91 0.94 5.93
C VAL A 164 -6.94 -0.09 5.49
N VAL A 165 -8.23 0.14 5.77
CA VAL A 165 -9.31 -0.77 5.38
C VAL A 165 -9.44 -0.85 3.85
N ASP A 166 -9.26 0.26 3.13
CA ASP A 166 -9.26 0.25 1.65
C ASP A 166 -8.11 -0.59 1.04
N LEU A 167 -6.95 -0.62 1.72
CA LEU A 167 -5.78 -1.41 1.33
C LEU A 167 -5.90 -2.88 1.74
N TYR A 168 -6.57 -3.17 2.86
CA TYR A 168 -6.70 -4.52 3.41
C TYR A 168 -7.81 -5.32 2.70
N ARG A 169 -7.46 -5.94 1.57
CA ARG A 169 -8.39 -6.75 0.76
C ARG A 169 -8.42 -8.24 1.14
N GLY A 170 -7.72 -8.60 2.21
CA GLY A 170 -7.53 -9.98 2.67
C GLY A 170 -6.17 -10.14 3.34
N SER A 171 -6.00 -11.26 4.06
CA SER A 171 -4.72 -11.58 4.69
C SER A 171 -3.59 -11.70 3.66
N LEU A 172 -2.38 -11.35 4.11
CA LEU A 172 -1.18 -11.38 3.29
C LEU A 172 -0.88 -12.79 2.77
N LEU A 173 -0.74 -12.95 1.46
CA LEU A 173 -0.35 -14.20 0.79
C LEU A 173 -1.11 -15.42 1.32
N VAL A 174 -2.45 -15.31 1.37
CA VAL A 174 -3.31 -16.38 1.89
C VAL A 174 -2.99 -17.72 1.20
N GLY A 175 -2.70 -18.75 2.00
CA GLY A 175 -2.30 -20.08 1.52
C GLY A 175 -0.79 -20.29 1.30
N SER A 176 0.04 -19.28 1.56
CA SER A 176 1.49 -19.48 1.66
C SER A 176 1.89 -19.97 3.06
N ASP A 177 2.71 -21.02 3.09
CA ASP A 177 3.39 -21.55 4.30
C ASP A 177 4.86 -21.10 4.36
N ALA A 178 5.20 -19.99 3.71
CA ALA A 178 6.55 -19.43 3.78
C ALA A 178 6.74 -18.72 5.15
N PRO A 179 7.80 -19.02 5.92
CA PRO A 179 8.02 -18.40 7.23
C PRO A 179 7.91 -16.88 7.25
N PHE A 180 8.56 -16.19 6.30
CA PHE A 180 8.47 -14.72 6.23
C PHE A 180 7.02 -14.25 6.03
N ALA A 181 6.25 -14.95 5.21
CA ALA A 181 4.88 -14.57 4.90
C ALA A 181 3.98 -14.74 6.13
N ASP A 182 4.19 -15.80 6.91
CA ASP A 182 3.46 -16.03 8.16
C ASP A 182 3.76 -14.95 9.19
N ASP A 183 5.03 -14.61 9.39
CA ASP A 183 5.45 -13.53 10.30
C ASP A 183 4.83 -12.18 9.92
N HIS A 184 4.91 -11.77 8.64
CA HIS A 184 4.31 -10.51 8.18
C HIS A 184 2.79 -10.53 8.25
N ARG A 185 2.15 -11.66 7.91
CA ARG A 185 0.69 -11.83 8.00
C ARG A 185 0.23 -11.66 9.43
N HIS A 186 0.87 -12.36 10.38
CA HIS A 186 0.54 -12.27 11.79
C HIS A 186 0.66 -10.83 12.32
N VAL A 187 1.78 -10.16 12.04
CA VAL A 187 2.01 -8.78 12.49
C VAL A 187 0.98 -7.81 11.90
N ILE A 188 0.67 -7.94 10.61
CA ILE A 188 -0.31 -7.06 9.94
C ILE A 188 -1.71 -7.29 10.52
N ASP A 189 -2.15 -8.56 10.59
CA ASP A 189 -3.50 -8.90 10.99
C ASP A 189 -3.75 -8.50 12.45
N VAL A 190 -2.80 -8.77 13.36
CA VAL A 190 -2.89 -8.36 14.77
C VAL A 190 -2.86 -6.84 14.90
N ALA A 191 -1.90 -6.14 14.28
CA ALA A 191 -1.81 -4.68 14.43
C ALA A 191 -3.06 -3.96 13.89
N LEU A 192 -3.62 -4.45 12.79
CA LEU A 192 -4.87 -3.94 12.24
C LEU A 192 -6.04 -4.21 13.19
N ARG A 193 -6.19 -5.45 13.64
CA ARG A 193 -7.24 -5.87 14.57
C ARG A 193 -7.27 -4.98 15.81
N GLU A 194 -6.15 -4.85 16.50
CA GLU A 194 -6.07 -4.05 17.73
C GLU A 194 -6.43 -2.58 17.47
N SER A 195 -5.93 -2.01 16.37
CA SER A 195 -6.25 -0.62 16.01
C SER A 195 -7.74 -0.42 15.71
N LEU A 196 -8.41 -1.41 15.10
CA LEU A 196 -9.84 -1.37 14.82
C LEU A 196 -10.68 -1.59 16.07
N VAL A 197 -10.29 -2.47 16.99
CA VAL A 197 -11.00 -2.68 18.25
C VAL A 197 -11.02 -1.38 19.07
N ASP A 198 -9.89 -0.69 19.14
CA ASP A 198 -9.76 0.55 19.89
C ASP A 198 -10.47 1.75 19.22
N HIS A 199 -10.32 1.89 17.90
CA HIS A 199 -10.63 3.14 17.20
C HIS A 199 -11.53 2.98 15.96
N GLY A 200 -11.88 1.76 15.57
CA GLY A 200 -12.64 1.46 14.37
C GLY A 200 -14.13 1.80 14.47
N THR A 201 -14.72 2.11 13.33
CA THR A 201 -16.18 2.21 13.18
C THR A 201 -16.82 0.83 12.97
N ALA A 202 -18.14 0.72 13.15
CA ALA A 202 -18.86 -0.53 12.90
C ALA A 202 -18.60 -1.07 11.47
N ALA A 203 -18.62 -0.20 10.47
CA ALA A 203 -18.37 -0.57 9.08
C ALA A 203 -16.95 -1.12 8.87
N GLN A 204 -15.94 -0.50 9.50
CA GLN A 204 -14.54 -0.96 9.40
C GLN A 204 -14.32 -2.31 10.10
N LEU A 205 -14.93 -2.49 11.28
CA LEU A 205 -14.88 -3.76 12.01
C LEU A 205 -15.56 -4.89 11.22
N LEU A 206 -16.72 -4.62 10.61
CA LEU A 206 -17.41 -5.58 9.74
C LEU A 206 -16.59 -5.91 8.48
N ALA A 207 -15.96 -4.91 7.87
CA ALA A 207 -15.06 -5.14 6.73
C ALA A 207 -13.87 -6.03 7.09
N PHE A 208 -13.26 -5.84 8.26
CA PHE A 208 -12.20 -6.74 8.76
C PHE A 208 -12.74 -8.16 9.02
N ALA A 209 -13.93 -8.26 9.62
CA ALA A 209 -14.57 -9.54 9.90
C ALA A 209 -14.92 -10.32 8.62
N GLU A 210 -15.06 -9.70 7.44
CA GLU A 210 -15.21 -10.44 6.17
C GLU A 210 -14.01 -11.36 5.91
N VAL A 211 -12.81 -10.91 6.29
CA VAL A 211 -11.58 -11.69 6.16
C VAL A 211 -11.40 -12.64 7.35
N HIS A 212 -11.82 -12.20 8.54
CA HIS A 212 -11.68 -12.93 9.80
C HIS A 212 -13.07 -13.20 10.44
N PRO A 213 -13.87 -14.11 9.86
CA PRO A 213 -15.31 -14.24 10.19
C PRO A 213 -15.60 -14.76 11.60
N TYR A 214 -14.60 -15.29 12.29
CA TYR A 214 -14.72 -15.89 13.62
C TYR A 214 -14.06 -15.07 14.72
N ASP A 215 -13.63 -13.83 14.44
CA ASP A 215 -13.08 -12.94 15.47
C ASP A 215 -14.20 -12.37 16.35
N GLU A 216 -14.49 -13.07 17.45
CA GLU A 216 -15.59 -12.73 18.35
C GLU A 216 -15.47 -11.33 18.95
N GLU A 217 -14.27 -10.91 19.35
CA GLU A 217 -14.06 -9.59 19.98
C GLU A 217 -14.30 -8.46 18.98
N VAL A 218 -13.83 -8.60 17.73
CA VAL A 218 -14.12 -7.63 16.66
C VAL A 218 -15.63 -7.52 16.43
N LEU A 219 -16.33 -8.64 16.39
CA LEU A 219 -17.79 -8.68 16.19
C LEU A 219 -18.55 -8.11 17.38
N GLU A 220 -18.13 -8.41 18.61
CA GLU A 220 -18.66 -7.80 19.84
C GLU A 220 -18.48 -6.28 19.83
N ARG A 221 -17.28 -5.83 19.43
CA ARG A 221 -16.99 -4.41 19.30
C ARG A 221 -17.87 -3.76 18.23
N ALA A 222 -18.06 -4.42 17.09
CA ALA A 222 -18.93 -3.94 16.02
C ALA A 222 -20.38 -3.75 16.51
N VAL A 223 -20.92 -4.72 17.26
CA VAL A 223 -22.25 -4.59 17.89
C VAL A 223 -22.28 -3.40 18.85
N ALA A 224 -21.24 -3.23 19.67
CA ALA A 224 -21.19 -2.18 20.68
C ALA A 224 -21.10 -0.76 20.10
N VAL A 225 -20.44 -0.57 18.96
CA VAL A 225 -20.25 0.76 18.34
C VAL A 225 -21.29 1.08 17.26
N ALA A 226 -21.99 0.07 16.72
CA ALA A 226 -23.06 0.30 15.75
C ALA A 226 -24.27 0.98 16.40
N ALA A 227 -24.95 1.86 15.65
CA ALA A 227 -26.19 2.45 16.11
C ALA A 227 -27.27 1.36 16.25
N VAL A 228 -27.89 1.25 17.42
CA VAL A 228 -28.90 0.21 17.70
C VAL A 228 -30.01 0.26 16.66
N GLY A 229 -30.27 -0.86 16.01
CA GLY A 229 -31.29 -1.02 14.96
C GLY A 229 -30.82 -0.64 13.55
N SER A 230 -29.57 -0.21 13.36
CA SER A 230 -29.02 0.01 12.01
C SER A 230 -28.77 -1.32 11.28
N PRO A 231 -28.64 -1.29 9.94
CA PRO A 231 -28.24 -2.46 9.17
C PRO A 231 -26.94 -3.11 9.68
N GLU A 232 -25.93 -2.30 10.00
CA GLU A 232 -24.63 -2.75 10.52
C GLU A 232 -24.78 -3.41 11.88
N HIS A 233 -25.64 -2.87 12.75
CA HIS A 233 -25.94 -3.49 14.05
C HIS A 233 -26.58 -4.87 13.89
N HIS A 234 -27.57 -5.01 13.00
CA HIS A 234 -28.21 -6.30 12.73
C HIS A 234 -27.23 -7.32 12.12
N GLU A 235 -26.38 -6.86 11.20
CA GLU A 235 -25.34 -7.70 10.61
C GLU A 235 -24.34 -8.18 11.66
N ALA A 236 -23.81 -7.27 12.48
CA ALA A 236 -22.85 -7.60 13.53
C ALA A 236 -23.41 -8.62 14.53
N VAL A 237 -24.67 -8.45 14.96
CA VAL A 237 -25.35 -9.42 15.86
C VAL A 237 -25.49 -10.79 15.20
N ALA A 238 -25.89 -10.84 13.94
CA ALA A 238 -26.06 -12.10 13.21
C ALA A 238 -24.73 -12.84 13.06
N ARG A 239 -23.66 -12.13 12.71
CA ARG A 239 -22.31 -12.68 12.55
C ARG A 239 -21.69 -13.11 13.87
N LEU A 240 -21.84 -12.33 14.95
CA LEU A 240 -21.43 -12.75 16.29
C LEU A 240 -22.15 -14.02 16.74
N SER A 241 -23.45 -14.12 16.46
CA SER A 241 -24.21 -15.35 16.76
C SER A 241 -23.71 -16.54 15.96
N LEU A 242 -23.23 -16.35 14.73
CA LEU A 242 -22.64 -17.42 13.92
C LEU A 242 -21.25 -17.82 14.46
N ALA A 243 -20.41 -16.84 14.80
CA ALA A 243 -19.06 -17.08 15.30
C ALA A 243 -19.06 -17.97 16.56
N ARG A 244 -19.97 -17.68 17.50
CA ARG A 244 -20.15 -18.46 18.76
C ARG A 244 -20.74 -19.87 18.59
N ARG A 245 -21.17 -20.23 17.38
CA ARG A 245 -21.68 -21.59 17.09
C ARG A 245 -20.60 -22.53 16.57
N GLY A 246 -19.51 -21.97 16.02
CA GLY A 246 -18.35 -22.73 15.54
C GLY A 246 -17.44 -23.13 16.69
#